data_AF-A0A656GE43-F1
#
_entry.id   AF-A0A656GE43-F1
#
_cell.length_a   1.000
_cell.length_b   1.000
_cell.length_c   1.000
_cell.angle_alpha   90.00
_cell.angle_beta   90.00
_cell.angle_gamma   90.00
#
_symmetry.space_group_name_H-M   'P 1'
#
loop_
_entity.id
_entity.type
_entity.pdbx_description
1 polymer ?
#
loop_
_entity_poly.entity_id
_entity_poly.type
_entity_poly.pdbx_seq_one_letter_code
_entity_poly.pdbx_strand_id
1 'polypeptide(L)'
;GVWGMWLGWTGPQVEALAADHDPMKRSPVSSGDDYKSAMTLLGIKPDTDPLSIKRAYRRLLSRHHPDKVAGSGANPQQVRVATDKTSQLHNAYRVVKARRGFN
;
A
#
# COMPACT_ATOMS: atom_id res chain seq x y z
N GLY A 1 -14.35 -9.14 -9.44
CA GLY A 1 -13.24 -8.90 -8.49
C GLY A 1 -13.55 -7.67 -7.66
N VAL A 2 -13.60 -7.83 -6.34
CA VAL A 2 -14.26 -6.91 -5.38
C VAL A 2 -13.40 -5.68 -5.03
N TRP A 3 -13.02 -4.91 -6.04
CA TRP A 3 -12.30 -3.63 -5.87
C TRP A 3 -13.01 -2.48 -6.60
N GLY A 4 -13.62 -2.74 -7.77
CA GLY A 4 -14.25 -1.69 -8.59
C GLY A 4 -15.64 -1.21 -8.14
N MET A 5 -16.37 -1.99 -7.34
CA MET A 5 -17.80 -1.70 -7.07
C MET A 5 -18.05 -0.73 -5.92
N TRP A 6 -17.07 -0.40 -5.08
CA TRP A 6 -17.32 0.46 -3.91
C TRP A 6 -17.04 1.95 -4.14
N LEU A 7 -16.32 2.33 -5.21
CA LEU A 7 -15.84 3.72 -5.37
C LEU A 7 -15.80 4.24 -6.83
N GLY A 8 -16.22 3.48 -7.85
CA GLY A 8 -16.40 4.01 -9.21
C GLY A 8 -15.14 4.34 -10.01
N TRP A 9 -13.94 3.99 -9.53
CA TRP A 9 -12.67 4.22 -10.23
C TRP A 9 -12.13 2.91 -10.82
N THR A 10 -11.56 2.98 -12.03
CA THR A 10 -11.01 1.80 -12.73
C THR A 10 -9.52 1.64 -12.41
N GLY A 11 -9.04 0.40 -12.29
CA GLY A 11 -7.62 0.06 -12.04
C GLY A 11 -6.60 0.87 -12.86
N PRO A 12 -6.83 1.15 -14.15
CA PRO A 12 -5.94 1.96 -14.98
C PRO A 12 -5.73 3.41 -14.50
N GLN A 13 -6.71 4.04 -13.83
CA GLN A 13 -6.58 5.42 -13.34
C GLN A 13 -5.63 5.54 -12.15
N VAL A 14 -5.58 4.50 -11.31
CA VAL A 14 -4.65 4.43 -10.18
C VAL A 14 -3.23 4.16 -10.69
N GLU A 15 -3.10 3.28 -11.70
CA GLU A 15 -1.84 2.99 -12.38
C GLU A 15 -1.24 4.23 -13.05
N ALA A 16 -2.06 5.02 -13.75
CA ALA A 16 -1.62 6.24 -14.44
C ALA A 16 -1.09 7.32 -13.47
N LEU A 17 -1.63 7.40 -12.25
CA LEU A 17 -1.14 8.33 -11.22
C LEU A 17 0.13 7.82 -10.52
N ALA A 18 0.33 6.50 -10.48
CA ALA A 18 1.52 5.86 -9.91
C ALA A 18 2.71 5.83 -10.90
N ALA A 19 2.45 5.85 -12.21
CA ALA A 19 3.47 5.77 -13.26
C ALA A 19 4.40 7.00 -13.34
N ASP A 20 3.98 8.15 -12.76
CA ASP A 20 4.79 9.37 -12.70
C ASP A 20 5.68 9.44 -11.44
N HIS A 21 5.62 8.42 -10.57
CA HIS A 21 6.37 8.41 -9.31
C HIS A 21 7.71 7.69 -9.49
N ASP A 22 8.79 8.46 -9.42
CA ASP A 22 10.16 7.95 -9.40
C ASP A 22 10.53 7.47 -7.97
N PRO A 23 10.63 6.14 -7.71
CA PRO A 23 10.97 5.61 -6.40
C PRO A 23 12.47 5.69 -6.09
N MET A 24 13.28 6.37 -6.93
CA MET A 24 14.73 6.16 -7.04
C MET A 24 15.56 6.86 -5.96
N LYS A 25 14.92 7.35 -4.89
CA LYS A 25 15.58 7.96 -3.72
C LYS A 25 15.58 7.10 -2.45
N ARG A 26 15.43 5.78 -2.55
CA ARG A 26 15.74 4.87 -1.44
C ARG A 26 16.89 3.94 -1.83
N SER A 27 18.03 4.14 -1.16
CA SER A 27 19.24 3.33 -1.24
C SER A 27 18.93 1.83 -1.17
N PRO A 28 19.74 0.96 -1.80
CA PRO A 28 19.50 -0.48 -1.81
C PRO A 28 19.75 -1.05 -0.42
N VAL A 29 18.70 -1.10 0.40
CA VAL A 29 18.72 -1.79 1.68
C VAL A 29 18.58 -3.29 1.44
N SER A 30 19.35 -4.08 2.17
CA SER A 30 19.39 -5.54 2.08
C SER A 30 18.00 -6.17 2.23
N SER A 31 17.71 -7.27 1.53
CA SER A 31 16.37 -7.92 1.52
C SER A 31 15.84 -8.35 2.91
N GLY A 32 16.71 -8.44 3.92
CA GLY A 32 16.34 -8.62 5.32
C GLY A 32 15.76 -7.36 5.99
N ASP A 33 16.31 -6.19 5.65
CA ASP A 33 15.87 -4.90 6.14
C ASP A 33 14.55 -4.47 5.48
N ASP A 34 14.36 -4.83 4.20
CA ASP A 34 13.10 -4.65 3.48
C ASP A 34 11.93 -5.36 4.16
N TYR A 35 12.15 -6.59 4.63
CA TYR A 35 11.10 -7.37 5.29
C TYR A 35 10.73 -6.81 6.66
N LYS A 36 11.71 -6.43 7.49
CA LYS A 36 11.46 -5.79 8.79
C LYS A 36 10.74 -4.45 8.62
N SER A 37 11.18 -3.66 7.64
CA SER A 37 10.54 -2.38 7.29
C SER A 37 9.11 -2.58 6.81
N ALA A 38 8.86 -3.61 5.99
CA ALA A 38 7.52 -3.96 5.52
C ALA A 38 6.58 -4.37 6.67
N MET A 39 7.05 -5.20 7.61
CA MET A 39 6.25 -5.56 8.80
C MET A 39 5.93 -4.33 9.65
N THR A 40 6.90 -3.44 9.84
CA THR A 40 6.73 -2.20 10.59
C THR A 40 5.70 -1.29 9.91
N LEU A 41 5.79 -1.16 8.58
CA LEU A 41 4.87 -0.34 7.78
C LEU A 41 3.43 -0.88 7.80
N LEU A 42 3.25 -2.21 7.86
CA LEU A 42 1.95 -2.84 8.05
C LEU A 42 1.49 -2.90 9.52
N GLY A 43 2.37 -2.56 10.47
CA GLY A 43 2.08 -2.64 11.91
C GLY A 43 1.85 -4.07 12.40
N ILE A 44 2.54 -5.05 11.82
CA ILE A 44 2.43 -6.48 12.15
C ILE A 44 3.71 -6.98 12.83
N LYS A 45 3.57 -8.09 13.56
CA LYS A 45 4.67 -8.76 14.25
C LYS A 45 5.14 -10.01 13.48
N PRO A 46 6.34 -10.55 13.80
CA PRO A 46 6.85 -11.79 13.22
C PRO A 46 5.99 -13.03 13.46
N ASP A 47 5.05 -13.01 14.39
CA ASP A 47 4.12 -14.09 14.74
C ASP A 47 2.69 -13.84 14.24
N THR A 48 2.43 -12.72 13.56
CA THR A 48 1.09 -12.37 13.09
C THR A 48 0.61 -13.36 12.02
N ASP A 49 -0.61 -13.87 12.19
CA ASP A 49 -1.22 -14.83 11.27
C ASP A 49 -1.59 -14.19 9.91
N PRO A 50 -1.65 -15.00 8.82
CA PRO A 50 -1.98 -14.48 7.48
C PRO A 50 -3.30 -13.71 7.36
N LEU A 51 -4.33 -14.08 8.11
CA LEU A 51 -5.63 -13.40 8.07
C LEU A 51 -5.52 -12.01 8.71
N SER A 52 -4.81 -11.91 9.83
CA SER A 52 -4.51 -10.64 10.50
C SER A 52 -3.63 -9.74 9.65
N ILE A 53 -2.64 -10.30 8.92
CA ILE A 53 -1.83 -9.53 7.94
C ILE A 53 -2.73 -8.92 6.86
N LYS A 54 -3.60 -9.74 6.24
CA LYS A 54 -4.56 -9.27 5.23
C LYS A 54 -5.51 -8.20 5.79
N ARG A 55 -5.98 -8.36 7.02
CA ARG A 55 -6.87 -7.41 7.70
C ARG A 55 -6.16 -6.08 8.00
N ALA A 56 -4.94 -6.12 8.52
CA ALA A 56 -4.13 -4.93 8.79
C ALA A 56 -3.87 -4.14 7.50
N TYR A 57 -3.47 -4.84 6.44
CA TYR A 57 -3.27 -4.27 5.11
C TYR A 57 -4.53 -3.58 4.56
N ARG A 58 -5.68 -4.27 4.56
CA ARG A 58 -6.96 -3.68 4.11
C ARG A 58 -7.34 -2.43 4.90
N ARG A 59 -7.14 -2.44 6.21
CA ARG A 59 -7.43 -1.29 7.09
C ARG A 59 -6.55 -0.09 6.74
N LEU A 60 -5.25 -0.30 6.51
CA LEU A 60 -4.32 0.75 6.15
C LEU A 60 -4.63 1.35 4.78
N LEU A 61 -4.97 0.52 3.80
CA LEU A 61 -5.40 0.99 2.48
C LEU A 61 -6.66 1.86 2.55
N SER A 62 -7.67 1.44 3.31
CA SER A 62 -8.90 2.22 3.47
C SER A 62 -8.65 3.58 4.12
N ARG A 63 -7.67 3.67 5.04
CA ARG A 63 -7.31 4.93 5.71
C ARG A 63 -6.59 5.91 4.79
N HIS A 64 -5.70 5.41 3.94
CA HIS A 64 -4.87 6.22 3.06
C HIS A 64 -5.39 6.25 1.62
N HIS A 65 -6.65 5.91 1.39
CA HIS A 65 -7.18 5.78 0.03
C HIS A 65 -7.19 7.14 -0.68
N PRO A 66 -6.53 7.30 -1.84
CA PRO A 66 -6.40 8.59 -2.52
C PRO A 66 -7.75 9.15 -2.96
N ASP A 67 -8.69 8.30 -3.37
CA ASP A 67 -10.05 8.75 -3.74
C ASP A 67 -10.85 9.24 -2.52
N LYS A 68 -10.71 8.61 -1.34
CA LYS A 68 -11.36 9.14 -0.13
C LYS A 68 -10.78 10.50 0.26
N VAL A 69 -9.47 10.66 0.08
CA VAL A 69 -8.78 11.92 0.30
C VAL A 69 -9.26 12.96 -0.72
N ALA A 70 -9.28 12.64 -2.01
CA ALA A 70 -9.76 13.52 -3.07
C ALA A 70 -11.24 13.94 -2.88
N GLY A 71 -12.12 12.98 -2.59
CA GLY A 71 -13.54 13.22 -2.34
C GLY A 71 -13.84 14.05 -1.08
N SER A 72 -12.87 14.20 -0.18
CA SER A 72 -12.98 15.08 1.00
C SER A 72 -12.56 16.54 0.73
N GLY A 73 -12.28 16.89 -0.53
CA GLY A 73 -11.85 18.24 -0.92
C GLY A 73 -10.36 18.49 -0.69
N ALA A 74 -9.57 17.42 -0.61
CA ALA A 74 -8.12 17.51 -0.43
C ALA A 74 -7.43 18.09 -1.68
N ASN A 75 -6.32 18.79 -1.46
CA ASN A 75 -5.53 19.35 -2.55
C ASN A 75 -4.71 18.26 -3.29
N PRO A 76 -4.18 18.55 -4.49
CA PRO A 76 -3.41 17.57 -5.27
C PRO A 76 -2.19 17.00 -4.53
N GLN A 77 -1.55 17.78 -3.64
CA GLN A 77 -0.40 17.30 -2.87
C GLN A 77 -0.82 16.25 -1.83
N GLN A 78 -1.96 16.44 -1.17
CA GLN A 78 -2.51 15.47 -0.21
C GLN A 78 -2.92 14.17 -0.90
N VAL A 79 -3.51 14.26 -2.09
CA VAL A 79 -3.83 13.07 -2.90
C VAL A 79 -2.56 12.33 -3.31
N ARG A 80 -1.51 13.04 -3.73
CA ARG A 80 -0.19 12.44 -4.02
C ARG A 80 0.38 11.72 -2.80
N VAL A 81 0.37 12.34 -1.62
CA VAL A 81 0.84 11.71 -0.38
C VAL A 81 0.03 10.44 -0.06
N ALA A 82 -1.28 10.45 -0.31
CA ALA A 82 -2.13 9.27 -0.13
C ALA A 82 -1.73 8.14 -1.10
N THR A 83 -1.52 8.46 -2.38
CA THR A 83 -1.02 7.52 -3.40
C THR A 83 0.34 6.93 -3.03
N ASP A 84 1.27 7.75 -2.53
CA ASP A 84 2.60 7.28 -2.11
C ASP A 84 2.50 6.30 -0.95
N LYS A 85 1.56 6.56 -0.02
CA LYS A 85 1.31 5.66 1.11
C LYS A 85 0.68 4.36 0.67
N THR A 86 -0.29 4.37 -0.25
CA THR A 86 -0.88 3.13 -0.77
C THR A 86 0.13 2.30 -1.55
N SER A 87 0.97 2.92 -2.38
CA SER A 87 2.06 2.24 -3.09
C SER A 87 3.04 1.56 -2.12
N GLN A 88 3.46 2.26 -1.05
CA GLN A 88 4.30 1.68 -0.01
C GLN A 88 3.64 0.50 0.71
N LEU A 89 2.32 0.58 0.98
CA LEU A 89 1.55 -0.52 1.59
C LEU A 89 1.48 -1.74 0.66
N HIS A 90 1.28 -1.54 -0.64
CA HIS A 90 1.30 -2.62 -1.64
C HIS A 90 2.65 -3.33 -1.67
N ASN A 91 3.74 -2.55 -1.71
CA ASN A 91 5.09 -3.11 -1.72
C ASN A 91 5.38 -3.91 -0.44
N ALA A 92 5.06 -3.34 0.73
CA ALA A 92 5.23 -4.03 2.00
C ALA A 92 4.44 -5.34 2.08
N TYR A 93 3.17 -5.33 1.66
CA TYR A 93 2.35 -6.53 1.62
C TYR A 93 2.91 -7.59 0.68
N ARG A 94 3.42 -7.20 -0.50
CA ARG A 94 4.06 -8.11 -1.46
C ARG A 94 5.30 -8.78 -0.86
N VAL A 95 6.18 -8.01 -0.23
CA VAL A 95 7.40 -8.53 0.43
C VAL A 95 7.03 -9.51 1.55
N VAL A 96 6.05 -9.17 2.38
CA VAL A 96 5.59 -10.05 3.47
C VAL A 96 4.93 -11.32 2.93
N LYS A 97 4.06 -11.19 1.93
CA LYS A 97 3.40 -12.32 1.28
C LYS A 97 4.42 -13.28 0.65
N ALA A 98 5.40 -12.75 -0.10
CA ALA A 98 6.45 -13.54 -0.74
C ALA A 98 7.29 -14.32 0.28
N ARG A 99 7.62 -13.72 1.42
CA ARG A 99 8.43 -14.39 2.45
C ARG A 99 7.65 -15.38 3.31
N ARG A 100 6.36 -15.15 3.51
CA ARG A 100 5.49 -16.00 4.35
C ARG A 100 4.78 -17.11 3.59
N GLY A 101 4.73 -17.03 2.26
CA GLY A 101 4.20 -18.11 1.41
C GLY A 101 2.69 -18.35 1.50
N PHE A 102 1.90 -17.40 2.01
CA PHE A 102 0.43 -17.53 2.05
C PHE A 102 -0.22 -16.92 0.80
N ASN A 103 -1.31 -17.51 0.30
CA ASN A 103 -2.02 -17.04 -0.89
C ASN A 103 -3.21 -16.14 -0.57
#